data_AF-A0A067BGR9-F1
#
_entry.id   AF-A0A067BGR9-F1
#
_cell.length_a   1.000
_cell.length_b   1.000
_cell.length_c   1.000
_cell.angle_alpha   90.00
_cell.angle_beta   90.00
_cell.angle_gamma   90.00
#
_symmetry.space_group_name_H-M   'P 1'
#
loop_
_entity.id
_entity.type
_entity.pdbx_description
1 polymer ?
#
loop_
_entity_poly.entity_id
_entity_poly.type
_entity_poly.pdbx_seq_one_letter_code
_entity_poly.pdbx_strand_id
1 'polypeptide(L)'
;MDGRPSASCEATSFLTPTPKELTRAYILTSNKGKFACSDDVAMLRHVLRWCPWEAAHGSVMATWDRVAEDVAQSPDFKLKGKTGAALKSRFETLLVKFCANDMQRLRKLGTPAEFAEREVLLTDIRLQMQGPSDADETRPEDEDEDEDENAGLIELATASGGTVRAIEVSSLYDDEPSTYNDPAHSSHGSLKRKAATLDAEENFLNASLVRTLCENRTRDAACAEATLALARDRLAFDRDQARQRLEIDRERMAYERERLEVDRKLASVLTEQVAQNQRLLLAIVNKLSAT
;
A
#
# COMPACT_ATOMS: atom_id res chain seq x y z
N MET A 1 -68.05 -35.20 -2.19
CA MET A 1 -67.07 -35.59 -3.22
C MET A 1 -66.27 -34.33 -3.51
N ASP A 2 -65.34 -34.07 -2.62
CA ASP A 2 -64.65 -32.79 -2.47
C ASP A 2 -63.52 -32.66 -3.50
N GLY A 3 -63.57 -31.57 -4.29
CA GLY A 3 -62.52 -31.18 -5.21
C GLY A 3 -61.37 -30.51 -4.46
N ARG A 4 -60.22 -31.16 -4.38
CA ARG A 4 -58.95 -30.53 -4.00
C ARG A 4 -58.35 -29.78 -5.20
N PRO A 5 -57.97 -28.50 -5.05
CA PRO A 5 -57.06 -27.86 -5.99
C PRO A 5 -55.61 -28.30 -5.72
N SER A 6 -54.91 -28.61 -6.82
CA SER A 6 -53.50 -28.98 -6.86
C SER A 6 -52.62 -27.77 -6.55
N ALA A 7 -51.88 -27.83 -5.43
CA ALA A 7 -50.83 -26.87 -5.13
C ALA A 7 -49.56 -27.29 -5.88
N SER A 8 -49.16 -26.48 -6.86
CA SER A 8 -47.86 -26.57 -7.53
C SER A 8 -46.79 -26.09 -6.56
N CYS A 9 -46.04 -27.02 -5.98
CA CYS A 9 -44.89 -26.73 -5.14
C CYS A 9 -43.70 -26.37 -6.05
N GLU A 10 -43.33 -25.09 -6.09
CA GLU A 10 -42.06 -24.65 -6.64
C GLU A 10 -40.93 -25.30 -5.83
N ALA A 11 -40.15 -26.14 -6.51
CA ALA A 11 -38.99 -26.80 -5.92
C ALA A 11 -37.87 -25.77 -5.77
N THR A 12 -37.76 -25.16 -4.59
CA THR A 12 -36.56 -24.46 -4.15
C THR A 12 -35.43 -25.49 -4.11
N SER A 13 -34.57 -25.46 -5.13
CA SER A 13 -33.37 -26.29 -5.23
C SER A 13 -32.45 -26.01 -4.04
N PHE A 14 -32.48 -26.88 -3.04
CA PHE A 14 -31.48 -26.92 -1.97
C PHE A 14 -30.13 -27.34 -2.58
N LEU A 15 -29.27 -26.36 -2.85
CA LEU A 15 -27.86 -26.60 -3.13
C LEU A 15 -27.23 -27.17 -1.86
N THR A 16 -26.76 -28.41 -1.93
CA THR A 16 -25.96 -28.99 -0.85
C THR A 16 -24.61 -28.30 -0.83
N PRO A 17 -24.19 -27.74 0.33
CA PRO A 17 -22.92 -27.04 0.41
C PRO A 17 -21.77 -27.99 0.09
N THR A 18 -20.86 -27.51 -0.74
CA THR A 18 -19.73 -28.29 -1.24
C THR A 18 -18.78 -28.67 -0.10
N PRO A 19 -17.99 -29.76 -0.23
CA PRO A 19 -17.01 -30.14 0.78
C PRO A 19 -16.01 -29.03 1.16
N LYS A 20 -15.72 -28.10 0.23
CA LYS A 20 -14.88 -26.92 0.47
C LYS A 20 -15.59 -25.89 1.37
N GLU A 21 -16.90 -25.71 1.21
CA GLU A 21 -17.71 -24.83 2.06
C GLU A 21 -17.90 -25.42 3.46
N LEU A 22 -18.08 -26.73 3.56
CA LEU A 22 -18.14 -27.43 4.86
C LEU A 22 -16.80 -27.35 5.59
N THR A 23 -15.68 -27.50 4.89
CA THR A 23 -14.33 -27.34 5.45
C THR A 23 -14.10 -25.89 5.89
N ARG A 24 -14.55 -24.91 5.10
CA ARG A 24 -14.50 -23.48 5.47
C ARG A 24 -15.33 -23.20 6.72
N ALA A 25 -16.56 -23.70 6.78
CA ALA A 25 -17.43 -23.57 7.95
C ALA A 25 -16.79 -24.21 9.19
N TYR A 26 -16.22 -25.41 9.05
CA TYR A 26 -15.53 -26.10 10.14
C TYR A 26 -14.31 -25.31 10.65
N ILE A 27 -13.43 -24.82 9.77
CA ILE A 27 -12.25 -24.03 10.14
C ILE A 27 -12.65 -22.69 10.79
N LEU A 28 -13.68 -22.01 10.25
CA LEU A 28 -14.26 -20.81 10.84
C LEU A 28 -14.81 -21.08 12.26
N THR A 29 -15.40 -22.25 12.49
CA THR A 29 -15.91 -22.64 13.81
C THR A 29 -14.84 -23.15 14.79
N SER A 30 -13.69 -23.61 14.30
CA SER A 30 -12.58 -24.15 15.12
C SER A 30 -11.62 -23.06 15.63
N ASN A 31 -11.50 -21.92 14.92
CA ASN A 31 -10.62 -20.81 15.27
C ASN A 31 -11.33 -19.66 16.02
N LYS A 32 -12.40 -19.96 16.76
CA LYS A 32 -13.15 -18.99 17.57
C LYS A 32 -12.20 -18.12 18.40
N GLY A 33 -12.04 -16.85 18.02
CA GLY A 33 -11.23 -15.87 18.75
C GLY A 33 -9.94 -15.40 18.06
N LYS A 34 -9.50 -16.03 16.95
CA LYS A 34 -8.35 -15.56 16.16
C LYS A 34 -8.82 -14.75 14.95
N PHE A 35 -8.04 -13.73 14.58
CA PHE A 35 -8.28 -12.94 13.38
C PHE A 35 -8.13 -13.78 12.11
N ALA A 36 -9.20 -13.84 11.32
CA ALA A 36 -9.16 -14.25 9.92
C ALA A 36 -8.99 -13.02 9.02
N CYS A 37 -8.73 -13.24 7.73
CA CYS A 37 -8.59 -12.14 6.77
C CYS A 37 -9.88 -11.30 6.66
N SER A 38 -11.05 -11.91 6.75
CA SER A 38 -12.32 -11.17 6.76
C SER A 38 -12.42 -10.22 7.96
N ASP A 39 -11.89 -10.63 9.13
CA ASP A 39 -11.88 -9.77 10.32
C ASP A 39 -10.85 -8.65 10.18
N ASP A 40 -9.70 -8.91 9.55
CA ASP A 40 -8.71 -7.89 9.23
C ASP A 40 -9.31 -6.84 8.30
N VAL A 41 -9.99 -7.24 7.22
CA VAL A 41 -10.65 -6.34 6.28
C VAL A 41 -11.68 -5.47 7.00
N ALA A 42 -12.58 -6.07 7.78
CA ALA A 42 -13.57 -5.32 8.54
C ALA A 42 -12.88 -4.30 9.46
N MET A 43 -11.94 -4.75 10.30
CA MET A 43 -11.20 -3.87 11.21
C MET A 43 -10.48 -2.72 10.48
N LEU A 44 -9.84 -2.96 9.33
CA LEU A 44 -9.13 -1.94 8.57
C LEU A 44 -10.05 -0.87 7.98
N ARG A 45 -11.27 -1.23 7.54
CA ARG A 45 -12.26 -0.23 7.08
C ARG A 45 -12.65 0.73 8.21
N HIS A 46 -12.79 0.23 9.43
CA HIS A 46 -13.07 1.08 10.59
C HIS A 46 -11.84 1.90 11.01
N VAL A 47 -10.64 1.33 10.93
CA VAL A 47 -9.40 2.08 11.17
C VAL A 47 -9.24 3.26 10.19
N LEU A 48 -9.55 3.08 8.91
CA LEU A 48 -9.59 4.17 7.92
C LEU A 48 -10.63 5.24 8.23
N ARG A 49 -11.76 4.87 8.83
CA ARG A 49 -12.81 5.84 9.19
C ARG A 49 -12.39 6.74 10.36
N TRP A 50 -11.73 6.15 11.35
CA TRP A 50 -11.41 6.84 12.61
C TRP A 50 -10.00 7.42 12.67
N CYS A 51 -9.15 7.10 11.69
CA CYS A 51 -7.76 7.53 11.57
C CYS A 51 -7.02 7.64 12.91
N PRO A 52 -6.80 6.52 13.65
CA PRO A 52 -6.21 6.59 15.00
C PRO A 52 -4.84 7.28 15.08
N TRP A 53 -4.11 7.40 13.97
CA TRP A 53 -2.83 8.12 13.87
C TRP A 53 -2.99 9.65 13.83
N GLU A 54 -4.15 10.18 13.47
CA GLU A 54 -4.45 11.62 13.45
C GLU A 54 -5.05 12.10 14.78
N ALA A 55 -5.24 11.20 15.73
CA ALA A 55 -5.79 11.55 17.04
C ALA A 55 -4.89 12.55 17.76
N ALA A 56 -5.52 13.54 18.41
CA ALA A 56 -4.82 14.51 19.24
C ALA A 56 -3.89 13.84 20.25
N HIS A 57 -2.78 14.50 20.59
CA HIS A 57 -1.79 13.97 21.52
C HIS A 57 -2.45 13.47 22.83
N GLY A 58 -2.12 12.24 23.23
CA GLY A 58 -2.71 11.58 24.40
C GLY A 58 -4.08 10.92 24.17
N SER A 59 -4.71 11.09 23.00
CA SER A 59 -6.05 10.55 22.69
C SER A 59 -6.05 9.30 21.79
N VAL A 60 -4.88 8.87 21.30
CA VAL A 60 -4.74 7.74 20.36
C VAL A 60 -5.46 6.48 20.85
N MET A 61 -5.27 6.10 22.12
CA MET A 61 -5.92 4.90 22.66
C MET A 61 -7.44 5.04 22.79
N ALA A 62 -7.94 6.23 23.14
CA ALA A 62 -9.38 6.48 23.16
C ALA A 62 -9.99 6.34 21.75
N THR A 63 -9.26 6.75 20.70
CA THR A 63 -9.68 6.51 19.31
C THR A 63 -9.66 5.01 18.97
N TRP A 64 -8.68 4.24 19.45
CA TRP A 64 -8.69 2.79 19.30
C TRP A 64 -9.85 2.12 20.01
N ASP A 65 -10.27 2.61 21.17
CA ASP A 65 -11.45 2.11 21.87
C ASP A 65 -12.74 2.41 21.07
N ARG A 66 -12.84 3.59 20.46
CA ARG A 66 -13.94 3.90 19.51
C ARG A 66 -13.95 2.99 18.29
N VAL A 67 -12.78 2.68 17.71
CA VAL A 67 -12.67 1.69 16.62
C VAL A 67 -13.19 0.34 17.07
N ALA A 68 -12.87 -0.08 18.31
CA ALA A 68 -13.34 -1.35 18.85
C ALA A 68 -14.86 -1.38 19.07
N GLU A 69 -15.44 -0.29 19.56
CA GLU A 69 -16.89 -0.15 19.71
C GLU A 69 -17.61 -0.18 18.35
N ASP A 70 -17.10 0.55 17.36
CA ASP A 70 -17.70 0.66 16.02
C ASP A 70 -17.58 -0.67 15.25
N VAL A 71 -16.41 -1.31 15.27
CA VAL A 71 -16.24 -2.61 14.59
C VAL A 71 -17.06 -3.73 15.24
N ALA A 72 -17.29 -3.68 16.55
CA ALA A 72 -18.11 -4.66 17.26
C ALA A 72 -19.60 -4.60 16.86
N GLN A 73 -20.06 -3.46 16.32
CA GLN A 73 -21.41 -3.28 15.79
C GLN A 73 -21.53 -3.70 14.32
N SER A 74 -20.40 -3.94 13.64
CA SER A 74 -20.36 -4.31 12.24
C SER A 74 -20.75 -5.78 12.03
N PRO A 75 -21.69 -6.10 11.10
CA PRO A 75 -22.04 -7.49 10.79
C PRO A 75 -20.88 -8.26 10.13
N ASP A 76 -19.90 -7.56 9.57
CA ASP A 76 -18.75 -8.14 8.87
C ASP A 76 -17.66 -8.63 9.84
N PHE A 77 -17.69 -8.17 11.10
CA PHE A 77 -16.68 -8.52 12.10
C PHE A 77 -17.17 -9.64 13.02
N LYS A 78 -16.52 -10.80 12.97
CA LYS A 78 -17.03 -12.02 13.62
C LYS A 78 -16.51 -12.20 15.05
N LEU A 79 -15.52 -11.41 15.45
CA LEU A 79 -14.88 -11.53 16.76
C LEU A 79 -15.58 -10.65 17.79
N LYS A 80 -16.01 -11.26 18.90
CA LYS A 80 -16.65 -10.54 20.00
C LYS A 80 -15.62 -10.14 21.06
N GLY A 81 -15.87 -9.01 21.72
CA GLY A 81 -15.10 -8.57 22.90
C GLY A 81 -13.63 -8.24 22.62
N LYS A 82 -13.30 -7.76 21.43
CA LYS A 82 -11.95 -7.24 21.14
C LYS A 82 -11.83 -5.82 21.66
N THR A 83 -10.76 -5.54 22.41
CA THR A 83 -10.46 -4.21 22.96
C THR A 83 -9.70 -3.36 21.95
N GLY A 84 -9.68 -2.03 22.14
CA GLY A 84 -8.88 -1.13 21.29
C GLY A 84 -7.40 -1.54 21.24
N ALA A 85 -6.83 -1.94 22.37
CA ALA A 85 -5.45 -2.44 22.43
C ALA A 85 -5.22 -3.71 21.59
N ALA A 86 -6.18 -4.64 21.56
CA ALA A 86 -6.09 -5.85 20.74
C ALA A 86 -6.16 -5.52 19.23
N LEU A 87 -7.01 -4.55 18.85
CA LEU A 87 -7.10 -4.10 17.46
C LEU A 87 -5.84 -3.34 17.03
N LYS A 88 -5.32 -2.45 17.87
CA LYS A 88 -4.06 -1.73 17.66
C LYS A 88 -2.90 -2.70 17.41
N SER A 89 -2.71 -3.67 18.30
CA SER A 89 -1.64 -4.67 18.15
C SER A 89 -1.78 -5.49 16.86
N ARG A 90 -3.02 -5.86 16.50
CA ARG A 90 -3.29 -6.55 15.24
C ARG A 90 -2.97 -5.68 14.04
N PHE A 91 -3.40 -4.42 14.05
CA PHE A 91 -3.13 -3.43 13.02
C PHE A 91 -1.62 -3.20 12.82
N GLU A 92 -0.87 -2.97 13.90
CA GLU A 92 0.59 -2.80 13.84
C GLU A 92 1.27 -4.04 13.24
N THR A 93 0.82 -5.24 13.62
CA THR A 93 1.31 -6.49 13.02
C THR A 93 1.05 -6.54 11.52
N LEU A 94 -0.14 -6.13 11.08
CA LEU A 94 -0.49 -6.09 9.66
C LEU A 94 0.38 -5.08 8.90
N LEU A 95 0.57 -3.86 9.42
CA LEU A 95 1.42 -2.85 8.81
C LEU A 95 2.88 -3.29 8.71
N VAL A 96 3.46 -3.86 9.77
CA VAL A 96 4.84 -4.36 9.75
C VAL A 96 5.01 -5.43 8.68
N LYS A 97 4.06 -6.37 8.59
CA LYS A 97 4.09 -7.43 7.57
C LYS A 97 3.88 -6.91 6.16
N PHE A 98 3.03 -5.90 6.00
CA PHE A 98 2.77 -5.25 4.72
C PHE A 98 4.01 -4.49 4.23
N CYS A 99 4.63 -3.68 5.09
CA CYS A 99 5.86 -2.95 4.77
C CYS A 99 7.04 -3.89 4.46
N ALA A 100 7.09 -5.06 5.09
CA ALA A 100 8.10 -6.10 4.81
C ALA A 100 7.76 -7.00 3.61
N ASN A 101 6.65 -6.76 2.90
CA ASN A 101 6.14 -7.60 1.82
C ASN A 101 5.97 -9.10 2.20
N ASP A 102 5.67 -9.38 3.48
CA ASP A 102 5.53 -10.73 4.07
C ASP A 102 4.05 -11.11 4.30
N MET A 103 3.15 -10.60 3.45
CA MET A 103 1.70 -10.83 3.56
C MET A 103 1.28 -12.28 3.26
N GLN A 104 2.14 -13.05 2.58
CA GLN A 104 1.90 -14.45 2.24
C GLN A 104 1.65 -15.32 3.49
N ARG A 105 2.32 -15.03 4.62
CA ARG A 105 2.14 -15.76 5.88
C ARG A 105 0.76 -15.57 6.51
N LEU A 106 0.07 -14.48 6.17
CA LEU A 106 -1.25 -14.12 6.67
C LEU A 106 -2.38 -14.58 5.73
N ARG A 107 -2.08 -15.32 4.65
CA ARG A 107 -3.07 -15.86 3.70
C ARG A 107 -3.69 -17.19 4.12
N LYS A 108 -3.36 -17.72 5.30
CA LYS A 108 -3.82 -19.04 5.75
C LYS A 108 -5.35 -19.14 5.95
N LEU A 109 -6.03 -18.01 6.14
CA LEU A 109 -7.47 -17.95 6.43
C LEU A 109 -8.11 -16.77 5.71
N GLY A 110 -8.40 -16.94 4.42
CA GLY A 110 -9.16 -15.97 3.64
C GLY A 110 -9.33 -16.38 2.18
N THR A 111 -10.12 -15.61 1.45
CA THR A 111 -10.28 -15.74 0.00
C THR A 111 -9.30 -14.83 -0.75
N PRO A 112 -8.99 -15.11 -2.03
CA PRO A 112 -8.20 -14.19 -2.86
C PRO A 112 -8.74 -12.76 -2.88
N ALA A 113 -10.07 -12.60 -2.90
CA ALA A 113 -10.73 -11.31 -2.84
C ALA A 113 -10.47 -10.59 -1.50
N GLU A 114 -10.59 -11.29 -0.38
CA GLU A 114 -10.31 -10.74 0.95
C GLU A 114 -8.83 -10.32 1.10
N PHE A 115 -7.89 -11.07 0.49
CA PHE A 115 -6.47 -10.69 0.50
C PHE A 115 -6.21 -9.42 -0.31
N ALA A 116 -6.78 -9.34 -1.51
CA ALA A 116 -6.64 -8.18 -2.39
C ALA A 116 -7.22 -6.93 -1.72
N GLU A 117 -8.42 -7.03 -1.14
CA GLU A 117 -9.04 -5.91 -0.43
C GLU A 117 -8.20 -5.46 0.78
N ARG A 118 -7.70 -6.40 1.59
CA ARG A 118 -6.82 -6.07 2.72
C ARG A 118 -5.56 -5.32 2.27
N GLU A 119 -4.95 -5.74 1.16
CA GLU A 119 -3.76 -5.08 0.61
C GLU A 119 -4.07 -3.68 0.07
N VAL A 120 -5.24 -3.47 -0.54
CA VAL A 120 -5.72 -2.13 -0.92
C VAL A 120 -5.90 -1.23 0.31
N LEU A 121 -6.63 -1.70 1.33
CA LEU A 121 -6.87 -0.92 2.55
C LEU A 121 -5.56 -0.55 3.27
N LEU A 122 -4.60 -1.46 3.34
CA LEU A 122 -3.27 -1.18 3.93
C LEU A 122 -2.46 -0.20 3.10
N THR A 123 -2.63 -0.20 1.76
CA THR A 123 -2.02 0.80 0.88
C THR A 123 -2.59 2.19 1.17
N ASP A 124 -3.92 2.30 1.23
CA ASP A 124 -4.62 3.56 1.48
C ASP A 124 -4.26 4.15 2.84
N ILE A 125 -4.26 3.31 3.89
CA ILE A 125 -3.86 3.72 5.24
C ILE A 125 -2.42 4.22 5.25
N ARG A 126 -1.51 3.49 4.60
CA ARG A 126 -0.10 3.89 4.54
C ARG A 126 0.07 5.23 3.84
N LEU A 127 -0.66 5.48 2.76
CA LEU A 127 -0.63 6.74 2.04
C LEU A 127 -1.11 7.90 2.93
N GLN A 128 -2.23 7.72 3.65
CA GLN A 128 -2.72 8.73 4.60
C GLN A 128 -1.74 9.00 5.74
N MET A 129 -1.11 7.94 6.30
CA MET A 129 -0.12 8.06 7.36
C MET A 129 1.17 8.78 6.93
N GLN A 130 1.48 8.81 5.63
CA GLN A 130 2.67 9.49 5.09
C GLN A 130 2.45 10.97 4.82
N GLY A 131 1.19 11.45 4.88
CA GLY A 131 0.83 12.84 4.56
C GLY A 131 0.98 13.18 3.08
N PRO A 132 0.49 14.36 2.63
CA PRO A 132 0.93 14.91 1.35
C PRO A 132 2.45 15.09 1.41
N SER A 133 3.18 14.51 0.46
CA SER A 133 4.58 14.83 0.24
C SER A 133 4.69 16.35 0.09
N ASP A 134 5.62 17.01 0.80
CA ASP A 134 5.90 18.46 0.78
C ASP A 134 6.35 19.03 -0.60
N ALA A 135 5.95 18.41 -1.71
CA ALA A 135 6.38 18.71 -3.07
C ALA A 135 5.30 19.40 -3.91
N ASP A 136 4.10 19.66 -3.39
CA ASP A 136 2.97 20.21 -4.16
C ASP A 136 2.21 21.34 -3.45
N GLU A 137 2.94 22.24 -2.78
CA GLU A 137 2.35 23.49 -2.27
C GLU A 137 3.14 24.71 -2.74
N THR A 138 3.03 24.99 -4.05
CA THR A 138 3.39 26.29 -4.63
C THR A 138 2.15 27.21 -4.68
N ARG A 139 2.07 28.13 -3.70
CA ARG A 139 1.60 29.56 -3.70
C ARG A 139 0.17 29.93 -4.18
N PRO A 140 -0.47 31.01 -3.66
CA PRO A 140 0.02 32.41 -3.67
C PRO A 140 0.04 33.08 -2.26
N GLU A 141 1.04 33.90 -1.94
CA GLU A 141 1.01 35.39 -1.94
C GLU A 141 -0.13 35.97 -1.08
N ASP A 142 0.20 36.34 0.16
CA ASP A 142 -0.25 37.59 0.75
C ASP A 142 0.97 38.24 1.43
N GLU A 143 1.16 39.51 1.09
CA GLU A 143 2.23 40.41 1.46
C GLU A 143 2.12 40.77 2.95
N ASP A 144 3.25 40.76 3.67
CA ASP A 144 3.56 41.82 4.63
C ASP A 144 5.09 41.83 4.82
N GLU A 145 5.62 43.03 4.58
CA GLU A 145 7.02 43.42 4.64
C GLU A 145 7.54 43.30 6.08
N ASP A 146 8.74 42.75 6.24
CA ASP A 146 9.73 43.32 7.15
C ASP A 146 11.13 42.89 6.71
N GLU A 147 11.91 43.92 6.39
CA GLU A 147 13.30 43.89 6.02
C GLU A 147 14.15 43.28 7.14
N ASP A 148 14.98 42.29 6.83
CA ASP A 148 16.27 42.17 7.52
C ASP A 148 17.30 41.57 6.55
N GLU A 149 18.19 42.46 6.15
CA GLU A 149 19.36 42.20 5.32
C GLU A 149 20.30 41.22 6.05
N ASN A 150 20.42 39.99 5.54
CA ASN A 150 21.69 39.28 5.60
C ASN A 150 21.93 38.54 4.28
N ALA A 151 22.41 39.30 3.31
CA ALA A 151 22.98 38.79 2.08
C ALA A 151 24.20 37.91 2.41
N GLY A 152 24.18 36.66 1.95
CA GLY A 152 25.24 35.72 2.30
C GLY A 152 25.32 34.43 1.48
N LEU A 153 25.27 34.57 0.15
CA LEU A 153 25.96 33.70 -0.81
C LEU A 153 25.42 32.27 -1.05
N ILE A 154 24.83 32.11 -2.23
CA ILE A 154 24.67 30.86 -2.97
C ILE A 154 26.06 30.36 -3.38
N GLU A 155 26.41 29.11 -3.08
CA GLU A 155 27.38 28.38 -3.90
C GLU A 155 26.87 26.99 -4.25
N LEU A 156 26.52 26.87 -5.53
CA LEU A 156 26.27 25.65 -6.26
C LEU A 156 27.64 24.98 -6.53
N ALA A 157 27.92 23.84 -5.91
CA ALA A 157 29.05 23.00 -6.32
C ALA A 157 28.56 21.58 -6.60
N THR A 158 28.32 21.35 -7.88
CA THR A 158 28.45 20.03 -8.50
C THR A 158 29.93 19.65 -8.56
N ALA A 159 30.19 18.33 -8.57
CA ALA A 159 31.45 17.65 -8.88
C ALA A 159 32.34 17.16 -7.71
N SER A 160 32.37 15.84 -7.60
CA SER A 160 33.57 14.98 -7.69
C SER A 160 34.69 15.13 -6.64
N GLY A 161 35.05 13.99 -6.04
CA GLY A 161 36.42 13.71 -5.60
C GLY A 161 36.55 13.35 -4.13
N GLY A 162 36.81 12.07 -3.85
CA GLY A 162 37.09 11.60 -2.49
C GLY A 162 38.50 11.94 -2.03
N THR A 163 38.73 11.85 -0.71
CA THR A 163 40.00 11.41 -0.14
C THR A 163 39.79 10.80 1.25
N VAL A 164 40.50 9.70 1.43
CA VAL A 164 40.76 8.94 2.66
C VAL A 164 41.63 9.75 3.64
N ARG A 165 41.39 9.57 4.96
CA ARG A 165 42.36 9.56 6.10
C ARG A 165 41.73 10.22 7.34
N ALA A 166 42.02 9.84 8.58
CA ALA A 166 42.83 8.77 9.14
C ALA A 166 42.35 8.54 10.58
N ILE A 167 42.57 7.31 11.06
CA ILE A 167 42.41 6.89 12.45
C ILE A 167 43.58 7.46 13.26
N GLU A 168 43.27 8.14 14.35
CA GLU A 168 44.22 8.65 15.33
C GLU A 168 44.30 7.64 16.49
N VAL A 169 45.46 6.99 16.65
CA VAL A 169 45.77 6.12 17.81
C VAL A 169 46.85 6.82 18.62
N SER A 170 46.51 7.14 19.87
CA SER A 170 47.40 7.76 20.85
C SER A 170 48.39 6.75 21.43
N SER A 171 49.58 7.27 21.74
CA SER A 171 50.86 6.63 22.10
C SER A 171 51.18 6.83 23.60
N LEU A 172 52.31 6.23 24.03
CA LEU A 172 53.03 6.21 25.33
C LEU A 172 52.62 5.03 26.24
N TYR A 173 53.53 4.14 26.66
CA TYR A 173 54.84 4.41 27.29
C TYR A 173 55.94 3.41 26.88
N ASP A 174 57.18 3.93 26.84
CA ASP A 174 58.47 3.20 26.83
C ASP A 174 58.91 2.80 28.25
N ASP A 175 59.61 1.67 28.40
CA ASP A 175 60.84 1.55 29.20
C ASP A 175 61.59 0.22 28.88
N GLU A 176 62.85 0.34 28.46
CA GLU A 176 63.90 -0.70 28.39
C GLU A 176 64.89 -0.47 29.57
N PRO A 177 66.02 -1.19 29.79
CA PRO A 177 66.66 -2.30 29.07
C PRO A 177 67.18 -3.45 29.99
N SER A 178 67.72 -4.54 29.41
CA SER A 178 69.04 -5.10 29.82
C SER A 178 69.46 -6.34 28.99
N THR A 179 70.68 -6.24 28.47
CA THR A 179 71.51 -7.16 27.71
C THR A 179 71.92 -8.47 28.42
N TYR A 180 72.03 -9.60 27.69
CA TYR A 180 73.29 -10.37 27.49
C TYR A 180 73.13 -11.64 26.59
N ASN A 181 74.07 -11.76 25.64
CA ASN A 181 74.70 -12.94 25.01
C ASN A 181 73.99 -13.93 24.03
N ASP A 182 74.55 -13.94 22.81
CA ASP A 182 74.71 -15.02 21.79
C ASP A 182 75.53 -16.23 22.35
N PRO A 183 75.72 -17.43 21.70
CA PRO A 183 75.59 -17.73 20.26
C PRO A 183 75.01 -19.10 19.82
N ALA A 184 74.61 -19.13 18.53
CA ALA A 184 74.65 -20.21 17.52
C ALA A 184 74.50 -21.71 17.92
N HIS A 185 73.53 -22.40 17.31
CA HIS A 185 73.72 -23.75 16.76
C HIS A 185 72.81 -24.08 15.56
N SER A 186 73.45 -24.68 14.57
CA SER A 186 72.96 -25.31 13.34
C SER A 186 71.81 -26.30 13.52
N SER A 187 70.86 -26.33 12.56
CA SER A 187 70.26 -27.58 12.07
C SER A 187 69.40 -27.35 10.83
N HIS A 188 69.92 -27.81 9.70
CA HIS A 188 69.22 -28.00 8.42
C HIS A 188 67.95 -28.89 8.54
N GLY A 189 66.89 -28.46 7.86
CA GLY A 189 66.07 -29.35 7.03
C GLY A 189 64.95 -30.15 7.69
N SER A 190 63.76 -29.54 7.90
CA SER A 190 62.47 -30.26 7.78
C SER A 190 61.23 -29.34 7.84
N LEU A 191 61.17 -28.25 7.06
CA LEU A 191 59.98 -27.37 7.03
C LEU A 191 59.29 -27.26 5.66
N LYS A 192 59.90 -27.75 4.57
CA LYS A 192 59.36 -27.57 3.21
C LYS A 192 58.10 -28.35 2.87
N ARG A 193 57.67 -29.34 3.68
CA ARG A 193 56.43 -30.08 3.44
C ARG A 193 55.19 -29.50 4.14
N LYS A 194 55.35 -28.58 5.09
CA LYS A 194 54.22 -27.93 5.79
C LYS A 194 53.78 -26.61 5.15
N ALA A 195 54.67 -25.91 4.45
CA ALA A 195 54.32 -24.67 3.73
C ALA A 195 53.46 -24.94 2.49
N ALA A 196 53.84 -25.91 1.64
CA ALA A 196 53.09 -26.25 0.42
C ALA A 196 51.70 -26.84 0.70
N THR A 197 51.47 -27.47 1.85
CA THR A 197 50.15 -27.95 2.27
C THR A 197 49.25 -26.82 2.75
N LEU A 198 49.80 -25.82 3.45
CA LEU A 198 49.05 -24.64 3.87
C LEU A 198 48.71 -23.73 2.68
N ASP A 199 49.63 -23.55 1.72
CA ASP A 199 49.38 -22.78 0.48
C ASP A 199 48.30 -23.45 -0.41
N ALA A 200 48.23 -24.78 -0.41
CA ALA A 200 47.21 -25.53 -1.17
C ALA A 200 45.82 -25.46 -0.48
N GLU A 201 45.78 -25.53 0.84
CA GLU A 201 44.55 -25.37 1.63
C GLU A 201 44.02 -23.92 1.57
N GLU A 202 44.91 -22.92 1.62
CA GLU A 202 44.56 -21.51 1.48
C GLU A 202 44.04 -21.18 0.07
N ASN A 203 44.66 -21.73 -0.98
CA ASN A 203 44.15 -21.61 -2.35
C ASN A 203 42.80 -22.30 -2.55
N PHE A 204 42.55 -23.43 -1.88
CA PHE A 204 41.26 -24.10 -1.91
C PHE A 204 40.17 -23.28 -1.20
N LEU A 205 40.49 -22.69 -0.04
CA LEU A 205 39.58 -21.82 0.70
C LEU A 205 39.24 -20.56 -0.10
N ASN A 206 40.25 -19.93 -0.72
CA ASN A 206 40.07 -18.76 -1.56
C ASN A 206 39.21 -19.07 -2.80
N ALA A 207 39.44 -20.21 -3.48
CA ALA A 207 38.61 -20.65 -4.59
C ALA A 207 37.17 -20.98 -4.17
N SER A 208 36.97 -21.51 -2.95
CA SER A 208 35.65 -21.72 -2.36
C SER A 208 34.93 -20.39 -2.10
N LEU A 209 35.63 -19.43 -1.48
CA LEU A 209 35.09 -18.10 -1.17
C LEU A 209 34.70 -17.33 -2.43
N VAL A 210 35.55 -17.35 -3.47
CA VAL A 210 35.25 -16.69 -4.75
C VAL A 210 34.00 -17.29 -5.40
N ARG A 211 33.83 -18.62 -5.37
CA ARG A 211 32.60 -19.26 -5.88
C ARG A 211 31.37 -18.79 -5.10
N THR A 212 31.42 -18.79 -3.77
CA THR A 212 30.32 -18.32 -2.93
C THR A 212 29.98 -16.85 -3.20
N LEU A 213 30.98 -15.98 -3.36
CA LEU A 213 30.75 -14.56 -3.67
C LEU A 213 30.15 -14.37 -5.07
N CYS A 214 30.61 -15.13 -6.07
CA CYS A 214 30.02 -15.10 -7.41
C CYS A 214 28.57 -15.58 -7.41
N GLU A 215 28.26 -16.66 -6.69
CA GLU A 215 26.89 -17.15 -6.55
C GLU A 215 25.98 -16.19 -5.76
N ASN A 216 26.52 -15.50 -4.75
CA ASN A 216 25.75 -14.49 -4.04
C ASN A 216 25.44 -13.29 -4.94
N ARG A 217 26.42 -12.83 -5.72
CA ARG A 217 26.20 -11.75 -6.70
C ARG A 217 25.15 -12.09 -7.75
N THR A 218 25.12 -13.34 -8.25
CA THR A 218 24.09 -13.74 -9.21
C THR A 218 22.71 -13.83 -8.57
N ARG A 219 22.62 -14.30 -7.31
CA ARG A 219 21.37 -14.28 -6.53
C ARG A 219 20.88 -12.85 -6.27
N ASP A 220 21.78 -11.94 -5.91
CA ASP A 220 21.47 -10.53 -5.66
C ASP A 220 20.99 -9.84 -6.94
N ALA A 221 21.63 -10.10 -8.09
CA ALA A 221 21.21 -9.59 -9.38
C ALA A 221 19.82 -10.10 -9.79
N ALA A 222 19.54 -11.39 -9.59
CA ALA A 222 18.22 -11.97 -9.86
C ALA A 222 17.13 -11.40 -8.91
N CYS A 223 17.47 -11.15 -7.65
CA CYS A 223 16.57 -10.51 -6.68
C CYS A 223 16.26 -9.06 -7.09
N ALA A 224 17.26 -8.32 -7.53
CA ALA A 224 17.09 -6.96 -8.04
C ALA A 224 16.23 -6.92 -9.32
N GLU A 225 16.46 -7.86 -10.23
CA GLU A 225 15.66 -7.98 -11.47
C GLU A 225 14.21 -8.33 -11.16
N ALA A 226 13.95 -9.26 -10.24
CA ALA A 226 12.60 -9.59 -9.80
C ALA A 226 11.89 -8.38 -9.15
N THR A 227 12.63 -7.58 -8.39
CA THR A 227 12.11 -6.34 -7.79
C THR A 227 11.74 -5.31 -8.86
N LEU A 228 12.58 -5.13 -9.88
CA LEU A 228 12.29 -4.25 -11.01
C LEU A 228 11.11 -4.75 -11.86
N ALA A 229 10.96 -6.06 -12.04
CA ALA A 229 9.82 -6.65 -12.73
C ALA A 229 8.51 -6.32 -12.00
N LEU A 230 8.47 -6.53 -10.67
CA LEU A 230 7.31 -6.17 -9.85
C LEU A 230 7.00 -4.66 -9.90
N ALA A 231 8.02 -3.80 -9.92
CA ALA A 231 7.84 -2.36 -10.05
C ALA A 231 7.24 -1.98 -11.42
N ARG A 232 7.68 -2.63 -12.51
CA ARG A 232 7.11 -2.43 -13.85
C ARG A 232 5.65 -2.87 -13.92
N ASP A 233 5.34 -4.04 -13.36
CA ASP A 233 3.96 -4.55 -13.34
C ASP A 233 3.04 -3.62 -12.54
N ARG A 234 3.53 -3.07 -11.42
CA ARG A 234 2.79 -2.09 -10.63
C ARG A 234 2.51 -0.81 -11.43
N LEU A 235 3.53 -0.26 -12.09
CA LEU A 235 3.37 0.92 -12.94
C LEU A 235 2.43 0.66 -14.12
N ALA A 236 2.45 -0.54 -14.70
CA ALA A 236 1.53 -0.93 -15.76
C ALA A 236 0.07 -0.97 -15.26
N PHE A 237 -0.15 -1.56 -14.09
CA PHE A 237 -1.46 -1.59 -13.43
C PHE A 237 -1.98 -0.18 -13.13
N ASP A 238 -1.14 0.67 -12.54
CA ASP A 238 -1.52 2.05 -12.20
C ASP A 238 -1.87 2.86 -13.47
N ARG A 239 -1.12 2.67 -14.56
CA ARG A 239 -1.40 3.29 -15.87
C ARG A 239 -2.73 2.81 -16.44
N ASP A 240 -3.04 1.52 -16.35
CA ASP A 240 -4.30 0.98 -16.87
C ASP A 240 -5.50 1.40 -16.01
N GLN A 241 -5.33 1.52 -14.69
CA GLN A 241 -6.33 2.10 -13.80
C GLN A 241 -6.59 3.58 -14.14
N ALA A 242 -5.54 4.36 -14.39
CA ALA A 242 -5.68 5.77 -14.81
C ALA A 242 -6.43 5.89 -16.15
N ARG A 243 -6.17 4.99 -17.11
CA ARG A 243 -6.90 4.94 -18.38
C ARG A 243 -8.38 4.63 -18.18
N GLN A 244 -8.72 3.68 -17.31
CA GLN A 244 -10.12 3.36 -17.00
C GLN A 244 -10.85 4.55 -16.37
N ARG A 245 -10.21 5.27 -15.45
CA ARG A 245 -10.78 6.49 -14.85
C ARG A 245 -11.08 7.54 -15.92
N LEU A 246 -10.12 7.83 -16.79
CA LEU A 246 -10.31 8.77 -17.89
C LEU A 246 -11.43 8.35 -18.84
N GLU A 247 -11.60 7.05 -19.08
CA GLU A 247 -12.67 6.55 -19.95
C GLU A 247 -14.04 6.73 -19.30
N ILE A 248 -14.18 6.38 -18.01
CA ILE A 248 -15.41 6.62 -17.24
C ILE A 248 -15.76 8.11 -17.22
N ASP A 249 -14.77 8.98 -17.03
CA ASP A 249 -15.00 10.44 -17.03
C ASP A 249 -15.42 10.93 -18.42
N ARG A 250 -14.82 10.42 -19.49
CA ARG A 250 -15.24 10.72 -20.87
C ARG A 250 -16.67 10.26 -21.14
N GLU A 251 -17.04 9.07 -20.72
CA GLU A 251 -18.40 8.53 -20.86
C GLU A 251 -19.41 9.37 -20.08
N ARG A 252 -19.08 9.76 -18.84
CA ARG A 252 -19.92 10.67 -18.03
C ARG A 252 -20.13 12.01 -18.73
N MET A 253 -19.08 12.62 -19.24
CA MET A 253 -19.17 13.89 -19.97
C MET A 253 -19.92 13.75 -21.31
N ALA A 254 -19.85 12.59 -21.97
CA ALA A 254 -20.62 12.31 -23.17
C ALA A 254 -22.13 12.20 -22.85
N TYR A 255 -22.47 11.45 -21.80
CA TYR A 255 -23.84 11.32 -21.32
C TYR A 255 -24.45 12.66 -20.90
N GLU A 256 -23.70 13.49 -20.17
CA GLU A 256 -24.16 14.83 -19.78
C GLU A 256 -24.40 15.74 -20.98
N ARG A 257 -23.53 15.70 -22.00
CA ARG A 257 -23.75 16.43 -23.25
C ARG A 257 -25.00 15.97 -23.99
N GLU A 258 -25.22 14.66 -24.07
CA GLU A 258 -26.43 14.11 -24.71
C GLU A 258 -27.70 14.51 -23.95
N ARG A 259 -27.66 14.46 -22.61
CA ARG A 259 -28.78 14.91 -21.76
C ARG A 259 -29.11 16.38 -22.02
N LEU A 260 -28.11 17.26 -22.02
CA LEU A 260 -28.30 18.68 -22.29
C LEU A 260 -28.83 18.93 -23.71
N GLU A 261 -28.42 18.13 -24.68
CA GLU A 261 -28.93 18.23 -26.05
C GLU A 261 -30.41 17.82 -26.15
N VAL A 262 -30.83 16.79 -25.41
CA VAL A 262 -32.24 16.41 -25.30
C VAL A 262 -33.05 17.52 -24.64
N ASP A 263 -32.57 18.07 -23.51
CA ASP A 263 -33.23 19.18 -22.80
C ASP A 263 -33.36 20.42 -23.70
N ARG A 264 -32.31 20.74 -24.47
CA ARG A 264 -32.30 21.83 -25.44
C ARG A 264 -33.35 21.63 -26.54
N LYS A 265 -33.46 20.41 -27.09
CA LYS A 265 -34.49 20.08 -28.10
C LYS A 265 -35.89 20.20 -27.52
N LEU A 266 -36.12 19.70 -26.30
CA LEU A 266 -37.41 19.79 -25.63
C LEU A 266 -37.80 21.26 -25.40
N ALA A 267 -36.87 22.09 -24.93
CA ALA A 267 -37.10 23.52 -24.76
C ALA A 267 -37.42 24.22 -26.11
N SER A 268 -36.74 23.85 -27.20
CA SER A 268 -37.04 24.36 -28.53
C SER A 268 -38.47 24.01 -28.99
N VAL A 269 -38.92 22.77 -28.77
CA VAL A 269 -40.29 22.35 -29.12
C VAL A 269 -41.33 23.10 -28.29
N LEU A 270 -41.10 23.25 -26.99
CA LEU A 270 -42.01 23.98 -26.10
C LEU A 270 -42.11 25.46 -26.49
N THR A 271 -40.99 26.12 -26.79
CA THR A 271 -40.99 27.52 -27.23
C THR A 271 -41.70 27.70 -28.56
N GLU A 272 -41.53 26.78 -29.51
CA GLU A 272 -42.26 26.81 -30.78
C GLU A 272 -43.77 26.64 -30.57
N GLN A 273 -44.19 25.68 -29.72
CA GLN A 273 -45.60 25.48 -29.40
C GLN A 273 -46.22 26.71 -28.76
N VAL A 274 -45.50 27.36 -27.83
CA VAL A 274 -45.94 28.62 -27.21
C VAL A 274 -46.11 29.71 -28.27
N ALA A 275 -45.16 29.86 -29.19
CA ALA A 275 -45.24 30.84 -30.26
C ALA A 275 -46.39 30.55 -31.26
N GLN A 276 -46.68 29.28 -31.53
CA GLN A 276 -47.84 28.89 -32.34
C GLN A 276 -49.16 29.23 -31.64
N ASN A 277 -49.26 28.94 -30.33
CA ASN A 277 -50.44 29.27 -29.52
C ASN A 277 -50.68 30.79 -29.47
N GLN A 278 -49.61 31.59 -29.30
CA GLN A 278 -49.69 33.06 -29.33
C GLN A 278 -50.18 33.59 -30.68
N ARG A 279 -49.67 33.05 -31.80
CA ARG A 279 -50.13 33.40 -33.15
C ARG A 279 -51.62 33.09 -33.36
N LEU A 280 -52.09 31.93 -32.90
CA LEU A 280 -53.49 31.54 -32.99
C LEU A 280 -54.40 32.48 -32.19
N LEU A 281 -54.02 32.80 -30.95
CA LEU A 281 -54.77 33.73 -30.10
C LEU A 281 -54.88 35.12 -30.73
N LEU A 282 -53.78 35.67 -31.25
CA LEU A 282 -53.79 36.96 -31.96
C LEU A 282 -54.71 36.94 -33.18
N ALA A 283 -54.69 35.85 -33.96
CA ALA A 283 -55.58 35.70 -35.12
C ALA A 283 -57.06 35.66 -34.72
N ILE A 284 -57.40 35.01 -33.60
CA ILE A 284 -58.77 34.98 -33.06
C ILE A 284 -59.19 36.38 -32.61
N VAL A 285 -58.36 37.07 -31.84
CA VAL A 285 -58.64 38.44 -31.36
C VAL A 285 -58.88 39.39 -32.54
N ASN A 286 -58.02 39.37 -33.57
CA ASN A 286 -58.17 40.22 -34.75
C ASN A 286 -59.47 39.95 -35.52
N LYS A 287 -59.91 38.70 -35.62
CA LYS A 287 -61.19 38.35 -36.25
C LYS A 287 -62.39 38.87 -35.46
N LEU A 288 -62.34 38.78 -34.13
CA LEU A 288 -63.41 39.29 -33.25
C LEU A 288 -63.47 40.82 -33.22
N SER A 289 -62.35 41.52 -33.43
CA SER A 289 -62.36 42.99 -33.51
C SER A 289 -62.84 43.55 -34.86
N ALA A 290 -62.91 42.72 -35.90
CA ALA A 290 -63.33 43.13 -37.24
C ALA A 290 -64.84 42.96 -37.50
N THR A 291 -65.56 42.33 -36.57
CA THR A 291 -67.02 42.18 -36.54
C THR A 291 -67.64 43.22 -35.62
#